data_AF-A0A8B7PA88-F1
#
_entry.id   AF-A0A8B7PA88-F1
#
_cell.length_a   1.000
_cell.length_b   1.000
_cell.length_c   1.000
_cell.angle_alpha   90.00
_cell.angle_beta   90.00
_cell.angle_gamma   90.00
#
_symmetry.space_group_name_H-M   'P 1'
#
loop_
_entity.id
_entity.type
_entity.pdbx_description
1 polymer ?
#
loop_
_entity_poly.entity_id
_entity_poly.type
_entity_poly.pdbx_seq_one_letter_code
_entity_poly.pdbx_strand_id
1 'polypeptide(L)'
;MMVSLQDIASNTRLAREMALTSQYETAVIYYQGVVQQIHRLLATIQEPSRKQQWQQAQQQIAAEYEQLKELMNTLSMFENPMNAPDSRTIGGGSGMRMTAFEEPTRDPDVWAPPPPRDPDVWPSPTNVDH
;
A
#
# COMPACT_ATOMS: atom_id res chain seq x y z
N MET A 1 -5.58 -7.38 -37.52
CA MET A 1 -5.20 -8.68 -36.92
C MET A 1 -6.44 -9.36 -36.40
N MET A 2 -6.68 -10.61 -36.79
CA MET A 2 -7.76 -11.43 -36.24
C MET A 2 -7.53 -11.66 -34.76
N VAL A 3 -8.55 -11.42 -33.93
CA VAL A 3 -8.48 -11.66 -32.49
C VAL A 3 -8.76 -13.13 -32.25
N SER A 4 -7.74 -13.88 -31.82
CA SER A 4 -7.88 -15.29 -31.45
C SER A 4 -8.44 -15.41 -30.03
N LEU A 5 -9.56 -16.11 -29.88
CA LEU A 5 -10.15 -16.39 -28.55
C LEU A 5 -9.22 -17.24 -27.68
N GLN A 6 -8.48 -18.16 -28.31
CA GLN A 6 -7.49 -18.99 -27.65
C GLN A 6 -6.38 -18.12 -27.03
N ASP A 7 -5.94 -17.10 -27.77
CA ASP A 7 -4.87 -16.20 -27.33
C ASP A 7 -5.36 -15.33 -26.17
N ILE A 8 -6.60 -14.83 -26.22
CA ILE A 8 -7.19 -14.10 -25.09
C ILE A 8 -7.19 -14.97 -23.84
N ALA A 9 -7.68 -16.21 -23.94
CA ALA A 9 -7.76 -17.12 -22.80
C ALA A 9 -6.37 -17.48 -22.25
N SER A 10 -5.41 -17.77 -23.13
CA SER A 10 -4.02 -18.09 -22.75
C SER A 10 -3.33 -16.89 -22.08
N ASN A 11 -3.47 -15.69 -22.65
CA ASN A 11 -2.90 -14.47 -22.10
C ASN A 11 -3.52 -14.10 -20.75
N THR A 12 -4.82 -14.35 -20.58
CA THR A 12 -5.52 -14.12 -19.30
C THR A 12 -5.01 -15.07 -18.23
N ARG A 13 -4.85 -16.36 -18.57
CA ARG A 13 -4.25 -17.35 -17.65
C ARG A 13 -2.84 -16.94 -17.25
N LEU A 14 -2.01 -16.57 -18.22
CA LEU A 14 -0.65 -16.12 -17.97
C LEU A 14 -0.61 -14.87 -17.07
N ALA A 15 -1.46 -13.87 -17.31
CA ALA A 15 -1.56 -12.69 -16.45
C ALA A 15 -1.82 -13.05 -14.98
N ARG A 16 -2.74 -14.00 -14.74
CA ARG A 16 -3.07 -14.50 -13.40
C ARG A 16 -1.92 -15.29 -12.77
N GLU A 17 -1.27 -16.17 -13.52
CA GLU A 17 -0.10 -16.94 -13.04
C GLU A 17 1.05 -15.99 -12.63
N MET A 18 1.31 -14.95 -13.43
CA MET A 18 2.31 -13.94 -13.12
C MET A 18 1.95 -13.14 -11.86
N ALA A 19 0.66 -12.76 -11.71
CA ALA A 19 0.20 -12.09 -10.50
C ALA A 19 0.33 -12.97 -9.25
N LEU A 20 0.00 -14.26 -9.33
CA LEU A 20 0.11 -15.21 -8.21
C LEU A 20 1.56 -15.52 -7.82
N THR A 21 2.50 -15.39 -8.75
CA THR A 21 3.94 -15.61 -8.52
C THR A 21 4.71 -14.32 -8.19
N SER A 22 3.98 -13.25 -7.82
CA SER A 22 4.54 -11.93 -7.47
C SER A 22 5.28 -11.20 -8.61
N GLN A 23 5.09 -11.63 -9.86
CA GLN A 23 5.63 -10.94 -11.04
C GLN A 23 4.67 -9.84 -11.51
N TYR A 24 4.40 -8.89 -10.62
CA TYR A 24 3.33 -7.91 -10.78
C TYR A 24 3.54 -6.95 -11.98
N GLU A 25 4.77 -6.48 -12.21
CA GLU A 25 5.09 -5.59 -13.34
C GLU A 25 4.73 -6.25 -14.68
N THR A 26 5.10 -7.51 -14.85
CA THR A 26 4.80 -8.27 -16.06
C THR A 26 3.31 -8.59 -16.16
N ALA A 27 2.68 -8.96 -15.03
CA ALA A 27 1.25 -9.27 -14.98
C ALA A 27 0.39 -8.07 -15.44
N VAL A 28 0.70 -6.85 -15.00
CA VAL A 28 -0.01 -5.61 -15.39
C VAL A 28 0.01 -5.41 -16.91
N ILE A 29 1.14 -5.66 -17.57
CA ILE A 29 1.27 -5.53 -19.03
C ILE A 29 0.36 -6.55 -19.73
N TYR A 30 0.34 -7.80 -19.26
CA TYR A 30 -0.55 -8.83 -19.81
C TYR A 30 -2.03 -8.49 -19.62
N TYR A 31 -2.43 -8.06 -18.41
CA TYR A 31 -3.81 -7.62 -18.15
C TYR A 31 -4.23 -6.47 -19.07
N GLN A 32 -3.38 -5.45 -19.22
CA GLN A 32 -3.65 -4.34 -20.15
C GLN A 32 -3.83 -4.85 -21.59
N GLY A 33 -2.96 -5.76 -22.04
CA GLY A 33 -3.06 -6.39 -23.35
C GLY A 33 -4.36 -7.17 -23.55
N VAL A 34 -4.77 -7.97 -22.57
CA VAL A 34 -6.01 -8.76 -22.60
C VAL A 34 -7.25 -7.85 -22.67
N VAL A 35 -7.32 -6.80 -21.84
CA VAL A 35 -8.43 -5.84 -21.87
C VAL A 35 -8.58 -5.21 -23.26
N GLN A 36 -7.47 -4.85 -23.89
CA GLN A 36 -7.47 -4.30 -25.26
C GLN A 36 -7.87 -5.35 -26.32
N GLN A 37 -7.46 -6.61 -26.16
CA GLN A 37 -7.89 -7.70 -27.05
C GLN A 37 -9.41 -7.91 -26.96
N ILE A 38 -9.98 -7.94 -25.74
CA ILE A 38 -11.43 -8.08 -25.53
C ILE A 38 -12.17 -6.87 -26.08
N HIS A 39 -11.66 -5.65 -25.90
CA HIS A 39 -12.26 -4.45 -26.47
C HIS A 39 -12.37 -4.51 -28.01
N ARG A 40 -11.30 -4.98 -28.68
CA ARG A 40 -11.32 -5.21 -30.14
C ARG A 40 -12.30 -6.32 -30.53
N LEU A 41 -12.37 -7.40 -29.75
CA LEU A 41 -13.34 -8.48 -29.98
C LEU A 41 -14.78 -7.96 -29.92
N LEU A 42 -15.11 -7.14 -28.92
CA LEU A 42 -16.43 -6.55 -28.75
C LEU A 42 -16.89 -5.70 -29.94
N ALA A 43 -15.96 -5.06 -30.65
CA ALA A 43 -16.26 -4.31 -31.87
C ALA A 43 -16.66 -5.20 -33.06
N THR A 44 -16.29 -6.48 -33.04
CA THR A 44 -16.60 -7.45 -34.10
C THR A 44 -17.89 -8.24 -33.86
N ILE A 45 -18.40 -8.26 -32.64
CA ILE A 45 -19.59 -9.03 -32.26
C ILE A 45 -20.86 -8.26 -32.65
N GLN A 46 -21.68 -8.87 -33.51
CA GLN A 46 -22.99 -8.34 -33.92
C GLN A 46 -24.14 -8.79 -32.99
N GLU A 47 -24.02 -9.97 -32.41
CA GLU A 47 -25.05 -10.57 -31.57
C GLU A 47 -25.09 -9.92 -30.17
N PRO A 48 -26.23 -9.35 -29.74
CA PRO A 48 -26.32 -8.58 -28.49
C PRO A 48 -26.08 -9.44 -27.24
N SER A 49 -26.64 -10.66 -27.19
CA SER A 49 -26.50 -11.59 -26.06
C SER A 49 -25.03 -11.96 -25.83
N ARG A 50 -24.32 -12.32 -26.90
CA ARG A 50 -22.89 -12.62 -26.87
C ARG A 50 -22.07 -11.38 -26.50
N LYS A 51 -22.42 -10.21 -27.02
CA LYS A 51 -21.74 -8.95 -26.68
C LYS A 51 -21.83 -8.65 -25.18
N GLN A 52 -23.00 -8.84 -24.57
CA GLN A 52 -23.17 -8.66 -23.12
C GLN A 52 -22.30 -9.60 -22.29
N GLN A 53 -22.20 -10.88 -22.66
CA GLN A 53 -21.32 -11.83 -21.96
C GLN A 53 -19.85 -11.38 -21.99
N TRP A 54 -19.38 -10.92 -23.15
CA TRP A 54 -18.02 -10.41 -23.29
C TRP A 54 -17.80 -9.07 -22.58
N GLN A 55 -18.82 -8.22 -22.46
CA GLN A 55 -18.75 -7.01 -21.64
C GLN A 55 -18.59 -7.35 -20.15
N GLN A 56 -19.32 -8.35 -19.64
CA GLN A 56 -19.13 -8.81 -18.26
C GLN A 56 -17.73 -9.39 -18.05
N ALA A 57 -17.24 -10.22 -18.98
CA ALA A 57 -15.88 -10.73 -18.91
C ALA A 57 -14.84 -9.60 -18.92
N GLN A 58 -15.02 -8.59 -19.77
CA GLN A 58 -14.13 -7.42 -19.80
C GLN A 58 -14.10 -6.67 -18.46
N GLN A 59 -15.26 -6.49 -17.83
CA GLN A 59 -15.37 -5.82 -16.52
C GLN A 59 -14.65 -6.61 -15.42
N GLN A 60 -14.81 -7.94 -15.40
CA GLN A 60 -14.11 -8.80 -14.43
C GLN A 60 -12.59 -8.70 -14.57
N ILE A 61 -12.08 -8.77 -15.80
CA ILE A 61 -10.64 -8.64 -16.06
C ILE A 61 -10.13 -7.23 -15.74
N ALA A 62 -10.92 -6.19 -16.02
CA ALA A 62 -10.57 -4.81 -15.64
C ALA A 62 -10.50 -4.62 -14.12
N ALA A 63 -11.43 -5.23 -13.37
CA ALA A 63 -11.41 -5.20 -11.91
C ALA A 63 -10.16 -5.91 -11.34
N GLU A 64 -9.82 -7.10 -11.86
CA GLU A 64 -8.57 -7.80 -11.48
C GLU A 64 -7.33 -6.95 -11.75
N TYR A 65 -7.31 -6.23 -12.88
CA TYR A 65 -6.23 -5.32 -13.24
C TYR A 65 -6.10 -4.12 -12.28
N GLU A 66 -7.22 -3.53 -11.87
CA GLU A 66 -7.24 -2.42 -10.90
C GLU A 66 -6.78 -2.89 -9.51
N GLN A 67 -7.25 -4.05 -9.05
CA GLN A 67 -6.81 -4.67 -7.79
C GLN A 67 -5.30 -4.91 -7.79
N LEU A 68 -4.75 -5.39 -8.90
CA LEU A 68 -3.31 -5.61 -9.05
C LEU A 68 -2.51 -4.31 -8.92
N LYS A 69 -3.03 -3.21 -9.49
CA LYS A 69 -2.40 -1.89 -9.37
C LYS A 69 -2.45 -1.35 -7.95
N GLU A 70 -3.57 -1.53 -7.26
CA GLU A 70 -3.72 -1.13 -5.86
C GLU A 70 -2.76 -1.91 -4.96
N LEU A 71 -2.60 -3.22 -5.21
CA LEU A 71 -1.61 -4.06 -4.54
C LEU A 71 -0.19 -3.53 -4.78
N MET A 72 0.19 -3.26 -6.04
CA MET A 72 1.50 -2.70 -6.37
C MET A 72 1.75 -1.35 -5.70
N ASN A 73 0.73 -0.48 -5.65
CA ASN A 73 0.82 0.80 -4.97
C ASN A 73 1.05 0.61 -3.47
N THR A 74 0.32 -0.32 -2.84
CA THR A 74 0.49 -0.66 -1.43
C THR A 74 1.90 -1.18 -1.15
N LEU A 75 2.43 -2.05 -2.01
CA LEU A 75 3.81 -2.54 -1.91
C LEU A 75 4.84 -1.40 -2.04
N SER A 76 4.63 -0.47 -2.98
CA SER A 76 5.50 0.69 -3.16
C SER A 76 5.55 1.60 -1.92
N MET A 77 4.46 1.68 -1.15
CA MET A 77 4.46 2.42 0.12
C MET A 77 5.40 1.81 1.17
N PHE A 78 5.59 0.48 1.17
CA PHE A 78 6.53 -0.19 2.06
C PHE A 78 7.99 0.00 1.62
N GLU A 79 8.23 0.06 0.31
CA GLU A 79 9.59 0.28 -0.23
C GLU A 79 10.08 1.71 -0.02
N ASN A 80 9.16 2.70 -0.08
CA ASN A 80 9.52 4.10 0.12
C ASN A 80 8.49 4.80 1.04
N PRO A 81 8.73 4.82 2.37
CA PRO A 81 7.78 5.38 3.34
C PRO A 81 7.54 6.88 3.15
N MET A 82 8.31 7.59 2.32
CA MET A 82 8.06 8.98 1.93
C MET A 82 6.79 9.13 1.05
N ASN A 83 6.34 8.06 0.37
CA ASN A 83 5.10 8.05 -0.43
C ASN A 83 3.84 7.80 0.40
N ALA A 84 3.97 7.49 1.70
CA ALA A 84 2.82 7.38 2.57
C ALA A 84 2.28 8.79 2.88
N PRO A 85 0.97 9.05 2.70
CA PRO A 85 0.38 10.36 2.96
C PRO A 85 0.47 10.82 4.43
N ASP A 86 0.92 9.95 5.34
CA ASP A 86 1.03 10.22 6.78
C ASP A 86 2.40 9.82 7.37
N SER A 87 3.44 9.93 6.55
CA SER A 87 4.83 9.68 6.93
C SER A 87 5.39 10.74 7.91
N ARG A 88 4.91 10.74 9.15
CA ARG A 88 5.68 11.28 10.27
C ARG A 88 6.79 10.27 10.54
N THR A 89 7.97 10.59 10.03
CA THR A 89 9.18 9.79 10.18
C THR A 89 9.46 9.59 11.68
N ILE A 90 9.25 8.38 12.18
CA ILE A 90 9.80 7.95 13.48
C ILE A 90 11.29 7.76 13.25
N GLY A 91 12.09 8.74 13.65
CA GLY A 91 13.54 8.63 13.74
C GLY A 91 14.32 9.44 12.70
N GLY A 92 14.56 10.72 13.03
CA GLY A 92 15.83 11.39 12.74
C GLY A 92 16.07 11.92 11.33
N GLY A 93 15.98 13.26 11.18
CA GLY A 93 16.91 14.01 10.32
C GLY A 93 16.30 14.93 9.26
N SER A 94 16.33 16.23 9.55
CA SER A 94 16.40 17.37 8.62
C SER A 94 15.15 17.75 7.80
N GLY A 95 14.43 18.75 8.31
CA GLY A 95 13.42 19.49 7.55
C GLY A 95 12.75 20.57 8.41
N MET A 96 13.46 21.66 8.66
CA MET A 96 13.04 22.81 9.46
C MET A 96 11.63 23.33 9.11
N ARG A 97 10.61 23.07 9.95
CA ARG A 97 9.40 23.92 10.09
C ARG A 97 8.92 23.93 11.54
N MET A 98 9.10 25.08 12.16
CA MET A 98 8.56 25.46 13.45
C MET A 98 7.03 25.45 13.38
N THR A 99 6.38 24.48 14.00
CA THR A 99 5.04 24.65 14.58
C THR A 99 5.11 24.02 15.95
N ALA A 100 5.00 24.85 16.99
CA ALA A 100 4.85 24.40 18.35
C ALA A 100 3.63 23.47 18.43
N PHE A 101 3.87 22.17 18.40
CA PHE A 101 2.84 21.19 18.71
C PHE A 101 2.76 21.19 20.23
N GLU A 102 1.84 21.99 20.75
CA GLU A 102 1.41 21.91 22.13
C GLU A 102 0.82 20.52 22.32
N GLU A 103 1.64 19.59 22.80
CA GLU A 103 1.33 18.18 22.97
C GLU A 103 0.35 18.02 24.14
N PRO A 104 -0.91 17.58 23.92
CA PRO A 104 -1.84 17.32 25.02
C PRO A 104 -1.53 16.02 25.78
N THR A 105 -0.42 15.35 25.50
CA THR A 105 -0.09 14.01 26.01
C THR A 105 0.64 14.03 27.36
N ARG A 106 0.25 14.91 28.28
CA ARG A 106 0.60 14.74 29.70
C ARG A 106 -0.30 13.67 30.27
N ASP A 107 0.11 12.42 30.12
CA ASP A 107 -0.45 11.31 30.88
C ASP A 107 -0.23 11.62 32.38
N PRO A 108 -1.31 11.79 33.18
CA PRO A 108 -1.22 12.35 34.54
C PRO A 108 -0.40 11.51 35.53
N ASP A 109 -0.06 10.27 35.17
CA ASP A 109 0.71 9.35 36.03
C ASP A 109 2.19 9.23 35.64
N VAL A 110 2.67 9.99 34.64
CA VAL A 110 4.09 10.00 34.25
C VAL A 110 4.82 11.08 35.03
N TRP A 111 5.30 10.74 36.22
CA TRP A 111 6.16 11.62 37.02
C TRP A 111 7.40 12.04 36.23
N ALA A 112 7.71 13.35 36.25
CA ALA A 112 8.97 13.85 35.74
C ALA A 112 10.16 13.19 36.47
N PRO A 113 11.27 12.89 35.78
CA PRO A 113 12.46 12.35 36.44
C PRO A 113 12.91 13.31 37.54
N PRO A 114 13.28 12.80 38.73
CA PRO A 114 13.73 13.65 39.82
C PRO A 114 14.95 14.46 39.37
N PRO A 115 15.07 15.72 39.81
CA PRO A 115 16.21 16.56 39.45
C PRO A 115 17.52 15.87 39.86
N PRO A 116 18.59 16.03 39.06
CA PRO A 116 19.88 15.40 39.35
C PRO A 116 20.35 15.82 40.75
N ARG A 117 20.61 14.82 41.60
CA ARG A 117 21.10 15.03 42.96
C ARG A 117 22.56 15.42 42.90
N ASP A 118 22.94 16.46 43.63
CA ASP A 118 24.33 16.86 43.79
C ASP A 118 25.10 15.75 44.53
N PRO A 119 26.13 15.13 43.92
CA PRO A 119 26.85 14.01 44.51
C PRO A 119 27.58 14.35 45.83
N ASP A 120 27.76 15.63 46.15
CA ASP A 120 28.46 16.07 47.37
C ASP A 120 27.53 16.26 48.59
N VAL A 121 26.22 16.04 48.46
CA VAL A 121 25.24 16.21 49.54
C VAL A 121 24.75 14.84 50.03
N TRP A 122 25.40 14.31 51.07
CA TRP A 122 24.93 13.11 51.76
C TRP A 122 23.65 13.39 52.57
N PRO A 123 22.67 12.46 52.59
CA PRO A 123 21.47 12.63 53.38
C PRO A 123 21.78 12.57 54.89
N SER A 124 21.08 13.38 55.68
CA SER A 124 21.17 13.37 57.14
C SER A 124 20.84 11.97 57.68
N PRO A 125 21.59 11.44 58.66
CA PRO A 125 21.31 10.14 59.24
C PRO A 125 19.91 10.12 59.85
N THR A 126 19.09 9.15 59.46
CA THR A 126 17.77 8.90 60.03
C THR A 126 17.94 8.45 61.48
N ASN A 127 17.32 9.17 62.43
CA ASN A 127 17.21 8.69 63.79
C ASN A 127 16.33 7.44 63.81
N VAL A 128 16.85 6.36 64.37
CA VAL A 128 16.10 5.12 64.58
C VAL A 128 15.55 5.22 66.00
N ASP A 129 14.27 5.54 66.14
CA ASP A 129 13.60 5.45 67.44
C ASP A 129 13.53 3.97 67.85
N HIS A 130 14.05 3.66 69.04
CA HIS A 130 14.14 2.34 69.64
C HIS A 130 12.94 2.02 70.54
#